data_AF-A0A1E4MIQ2-F1
#
_entry.id   AF-A0A1E4MIQ2-F1
#
_cell.length_a   1.000
_cell.length_b   1.000
_cell.length_c   1.000
_cell.angle_alpha   90.00
_cell.angle_beta   90.00
_cell.angle_gamma   90.00
#
_symmetry.space_group_name_H-M   'P 1'
#
loop_
_entity.id
_entity.type
_entity.pdbx_description
1 polymer ?
#
loop_
_entity_poly.entity_id
_entity_poly.type
_entity_poly.pdbx_seq_one_letter_code
_entity_poly.pdbx_strand_id
1 'polypeptide(L)'
;MFGIDSPESALRDAVARIGSQGAMARLCGVRQPSVWKWINRAKALPAEHVLKVEQATGVSRHDLRPDIYPRDDAAPSSSTPGPMHHPRSFGSYPGTAPAAESSSAVGATSAAGNRS
;
A
#
# COMPACT_ATOMS: atom_id res chain seq x y z
N MET A 1 -28.56 13.97 9.07
CA MET A 1 -27.18 14.03 8.54
C MET A 1 -26.50 12.75 8.98
N PHE A 2 -26.40 11.75 8.09
CA PHE A 2 -25.86 10.45 8.42
C PHE A 2 -24.33 10.55 8.43
N GLY A 3 -23.73 10.29 9.59
CA GLY A 3 -22.29 10.30 9.79
C GLY A 3 -21.59 9.39 8.78
N ILE A 4 -20.61 9.94 8.06
CA ILE A 4 -19.76 9.23 7.10
C ILE A 4 -18.53 8.65 7.80
N ASP A 5 -18.68 8.27 9.07
CA ASP A 5 -17.57 7.90 9.96
C ASP A 5 -17.11 6.44 9.78
N SER A 6 -17.69 5.71 8.81
CA SER A 6 -17.44 4.28 8.61
C SER A 6 -17.27 3.94 7.12
N PRO A 7 -16.28 3.09 6.75
CA PRO A 7 -15.95 2.79 5.35
C PRO A 7 -17.11 2.16 4.56
N GLU A 8 -17.98 1.39 5.21
CA GLU A 8 -19.18 0.86 4.55
C GLU A 8 -20.18 1.96 4.17
N SER A 9 -20.24 3.05 4.95
CA SER A 9 -21.11 4.19 4.67
C SER A 9 -20.62 4.93 3.42
N ALA A 10 -19.30 5.19 3.36
CA ALA A 10 -18.66 5.78 2.19
C ALA A 10 -18.85 4.90 0.93
N LEU A 11 -18.75 3.58 1.06
CA LEU A 11 -19.00 2.66 -0.04
C LEU A 11 -20.46 2.71 -0.51
N ARG A 12 -21.42 2.78 0.42
CA ARG A 12 -22.85 2.93 0.06
C ARG A 12 -23.14 4.28 -0.59
N ASP A 13 -22.51 5.36 -0.14
CA ASP A 13 -22.63 6.68 -0.76
C ASP A 13 -22.08 6.65 -2.20
N ALA A 14 -20.92 6.02 -2.40
CA ALA A 14 -20.37 5.82 -3.75
C ALA A 14 -21.35 5.04 -4.65
N VAL A 15 -21.95 3.95 -4.16
CA VAL A 15 -22.98 3.21 -4.91
C VAL A 15 -24.19 4.08 -5.22
N ALA A 16 -24.64 4.89 -4.26
CA ALA A 16 -25.79 5.79 -4.43
C ALA A 16 -25.52 6.87 -5.48
N ARG A 17 -24.31 7.44 -5.52
CA ARG A 17 -23.88 8.41 -6.54
C ARG A 17 -23.83 7.82 -7.95
N ILE A 18 -23.43 6.54 -8.07
CA ILE A 18 -23.47 5.81 -9.34
C ILE A 18 -24.93 5.42 -9.70
N GLY A 19 -25.78 5.27 -8.69
CA GLY A 19 -27.20 4.94 -8.80
C GLY A 19 -27.52 3.48 -8.52
N SER A 20 -26.63 2.53 -8.84
CA SER A 20 -26.87 1.11 -8.55
C SER A 20 -25.62 0.26 -8.38
N GLN A 21 -25.75 -0.85 -7.64
CA GLN A 21 -24.68 -1.86 -7.50
C GLN A 21 -24.29 -2.49 -8.85
N GLY A 22 -25.24 -2.61 -9.78
CA GLY A 22 -24.98 -3.15 -11.12
C GLY A 22 -24.15 -2.19 -11.97
N ALA A 23 -24.43 -0.88 -11.90
CA ALA A 23 -23.64 0.13 -12.58
C ALA A 23 -22.22 0.23 -11.98
N MET A 24 -22.09 0.14 -10.66
CA MET A 24 -20.77 0.08 -9.99
C MET A 24 -19.96 -1.15 -10.42
N ALA A 25 -20.63 -2.31 -10.54
CA ALA A 25 -20.00 -3.54 -11.01
C ALA A 25 -19.45 -3.38 -12.44
N ARG A 26 -20.24 -2.78 -13.34
CA ARG A 26 -19.83 -2.49 -14.73
C ARG A 26 -18.62 -1.55 -14.78
N LEU A 27 -18.61 -0.52 -13.93
CA LEU A 27 -17.51 0.44 -13.84
C LEU A 27 -16.20 -0.19 -13.38
N CYS A 28 -16.28 -1.06 -12.37
CA CYS A 28 -15.10 -1.77 -11.87
C CYS A 28 -14.69 -2.95 -12.77
N GLY A 29 -15.55 -3.37 -13.70
CA GLY A 29 -15.35 -4.57 -14.52
C GLY A 29 -15.57 -5.87 -13.75
N VAL A 30 -16.36 -5.84 -12.67
CA VAL A 30 -16.65 -7.00 -11.81
C VAL A 30 -18.09 -7.44 -11.94
N ARG A 31 -18.43 -8.60 -11.37
CA ARG A 31 -19.82 -9.06 -11.27
C ARG A 31 -20.52 -8.37 -10.09
N GLN A 32 -21.82 -8.10 -10.22
CA GLN A 32 -22.65 -7.51 -9.16
C GLN A 32 -22.56 -8.22 -7.79
N PRO A 33 -22.47 -9.56 -7.69
CA PRO A 33 -22.29 -10.24 -6.40
C PRO A 33 -20.99 -9.87 -5.70
N SER A 34 -19.94 -9.49 -6.44
CA SER A 34 -18.69 -9.00 -5.86
C SER A 34 -18.92 -7.69 -5.11
N VAL A 35 -19.70 -6.77 -5.69
CA VAL A 35 -20.10 -5.51 -5.04
C VAL A 35 -20.91 -5.78 -3.78
N TRP A 36 -21.84 -6.73 -3.81
CA TRP A 36 -22.60 -7.14 -2.62
C TRP A 36 -21.69 -7.69 -1.51
N LYS A 37 -20.68 -8.51 -1.86
CA LYS A 37 -19.69 -9.02 -0.91
C LYS A 37 -18.88 -7.88 -0.27
N TRP A 38 -18.51 -6.85 -1.04
CA TRP A 38 -17.81 -5.68 -0.50
C TRP A 38 -18.66 -4.93 0.52
N ILE A 39 -19.96 -4.77 0.26
CA ILE A 39 -20.87 -4.03 1.17
C ILE A 39 -21.24 -4.85 2.42
N ASN A 40 -21.46 -6.16 2.28
CA ASN A 40 -22.05 -6.99 3.36
C ASN A 40 -21.06 -7.88 4.11
N ARG A 41 -19.97 -8.30 3.46
CA ARG A 41 -18.97 -9.22 4.05
C ARG A 41 -17.70 -8.46 4.41
N ALA A 42 -17.04 -7.87 3.42
CA ALA A 42 -15.75 -7.23 3.60
C ALA A 42 -15.86 -5.83 4.21
N LYS A 43 -17.01 -5.16 4.05
CA LYS A 43 -17.27 -3.75 4.40
C LYS A 43 -16.22 -2.76 3.87
N ALA A 44 -15.44 -3.19 2.88
CA ALA A 44 -14.31 -2.46 2.34
C ALA A 44 -14.14 -2.78 0.85
N LEU A 45 -13.72 -1.78 0.09
CA LEU A 45 -13.49 -1.89 -1.35
C LEU A 45 -12.01 -2.25 -1.62
N PRO A 46 -11.69 -3.18 -2.54
CA PRO A 46 -10.31 -3.52 -2.89
C PRO A 46 -9.52 -2.30 -3.39
N ALA A 47 -8.25 -2.15 -2.98
CA ALA A 47 -7.42 -0.98 -3.35
C ALA A 47 -7.35 -0.74 -4.87
N GLU A 48 -7.34 -1.81 -5.66
CA GLU A 48 -7.33 -1.80 -7.13
C GLU A 48 -8.54 -1.08 -7.75
N HIS A 49 -9.66 -1.02 -7.05
CA HIS A 49 -10.89 -0.39 -7.54
C HIS A 49 -11.12 1.00 -6.94
N VAL A 50 -10.40 1.37 -5.87
CA VAL A 50 -10.60 2.64 -5.15
C VAL A 50 -10.43 3.82 -6.11
N LEU A 51 -9.37 3.82 -6.91
CA LEU A 51 -9.08 4.92 -7.86
C LEU A 51 -10.16 5.04 -8.95
N LYS A 52 -10.70 3.90 -9.43
CA LYS A 52 -11.79 3.92 -10.43
C LYS A 52 -13.08 4.49 -9.85
N VAL A 53 -13.39 4.11 -8.61
CA VAL A 53 -14.59 4.59 -7.92
C VAL A 53 -14.46 6.05 -7.55
N GLU A 54 -13.29 6.50 -7.07
CA GLU A 54 -12.97 7.90 -6.80
C GLU A 54 -13.20 8.78 -8.04
N GLN A 55 -12.66 8.38 -9.20
CA GLN A 55 -12.85 9.13 -10.45
C GLN A 55 -14.32 9.19 -10.90
N ALA A 56 -15.09 8.14 -10.63
CA ALA A 56 -16.48 8.05 -11.04
C ALA A 56 -17.47 8.77 -10.11
N THR A 57 -17.17 8.80 -8.81
CA THR A 57 -18.11 9.26 -7.77
C THR A 57 -17.65 10.52 -7.05
N GLY A 58 -16.37 10.85 -7.13
CA GLY A 58 -15.75 11.92 -6.35
C GLY A 58 -15.65 11.60 -4.85
N VAL A 59 -15.88 10.36 -4.43
CA VAL A 59 -15.71 9.95 -3.03
C VAL A 59 -14.22 9.73 -2.76
N SER A 60 -13.72 10.35 -1.69
CA SER A 60 -12.30 10.28 -1.36
C SER A 60 -11.88 8.86 -0.98
N ARG A 61 -10.72 8.43 -1.47
CA ARG A 61 -10.09 7.15 -1.05
C ARG A 61 -9.88 7.02 0.46
N HIS A 62 -9.73 8.16 1.14
CA HIS A 62 -9.59 8.23 2.59
C HIS A 62 -10.88 7.78 3.31
N ASP A 63 -12.06 8.08 2.75
CA ASP A 63 -13.35 7.65 3.29
C ASP A 63 -13.65 6.18 2.95
N LEU A 64 -13.23 5.71 1.76
CA LEU A 64 -13.41 4.31 1.34
C LEU A 64 -12.48 3.32 2.05
N ARG A 65 -11.24 3.74 2.34
CA ARG A 65 -10.21 2.93 2.99
C ARG A 65 -9.32 3.77 3.91
N PRO A 66 -9.81 4.16 5.09
CA PRO A 66 -8.99 4.88 6.08
C PRO A 66 -7.78 4.05 6.57
N ASP A 67 -7.84 2.73 6.45
CA ASP A 67 -6.78 1.79 6.84
C ASP A 67 -5.52 1.86 5.96
N ILE A 68 -5.67 2.14 4.66
CA ILE A 68 -4.52 2.33 3.74
C ILE A 68 -4.25 3.80 3.45
N TYR A 69 -5.28 4.63 3.48
CA TYR A 69 -5.18 6.06 3.21
C TYR A 69 -5.66 6.84 4.43
N PRO A 70 -4.87 6.91 5.52
CA PRO A 70 -5.18 7.82 6.60
C PRO A 70 -5.30 9.25 6.03
N ARG A 71 -6.29 10.01 6.52
CA ARG A 71 -6.49 11.40 6.12
C ARG A 71 -5.38 12.20 6.82
N ASP A 72 -4.31 12.45 6.08
CA ASP A 72 -3.14 13.22 6.52
C ASP A 72 -3.52 14.72 6.53
N ASP A 73 -4.54 15.10 7.30
CA ASP A 73 -4.88 16.51 7.54
C ASP A 73 -3.87 17.16 8.50
N ALA A 74 -2.98 16.36 9.10
CA ALA A 74 -1.71 16.84 9.63
C ALA A 74 -0.69 16.77 8.48
N ALA A 75 -0.50 17.89 7.78
CA ALA A 75 0.68 18.10 6.97
C ALA A 75 1.92 17.49 7.65
N PRO A 76 2.88 16.92 6.91
CA PRO A 76 4.16 16.57 7.48
C PRO A 76 4.74 17.87 8.01
N SER A 77 4.63 18.08 9.32
CA SER A 77 5.46 19.03 10.03
C SER A 77 6.84 18.47 9.80
N SER A 78 7.49 19.05 8.80
CA SER A 78 8.91 19.23 8.68
C SER A 78 9.47 19.63 10.04
N SER A 79 9.60 18.66 10.94
CA SER A 79 10.68 18.67 11.93
C SER A 79 11.94 18.44 11.13
N THR A 80 12.38 19.53 10.50
CA THR A 80 13.76 19.93 10.32
C THR A 80 14.73 18.80 9.98
N PRO A 81 15.27 18.76 8.75
CA PRO A 81 16.55 18.12 8.52
C PRO A 81 17.61 18.91 9.31
N GLY A 82 17.77 18.57 10.60
CA GLY A 82 18.88 19.05 11.40
C GLY A 82 20.15 18.44 10.83
N PRO A 83 21.18 19.22 10.49
CA PRO A 83 22.43 18.67 10.00
C PRO A 83 23.12 18.01 11.18
N MET A 84 22.90 16.73 11.43
CA MET A 84 23.80 15.98 12.32
C MET A 84 25.05 15.57 11.52
N HIS A 85 25.78 16.61 11.12
CA HIS A 85 27.22 16.57 10.98
C HIS A 85 27.74 15.97 12.30
N HIS A 86 28.17 14.71 12.29
CA HIS A 86 29.09 14.19 13.30
C HIS A 86 30.51 14.40 12.75
N PRO A 87 31.18 15.53 13.02
CA PRO A 87 32.60 15.59 12.77
C PRO A 87 33.28 14.80 13.89
N ARG A 88 34.13 13.86 13.46
CA ARG A 88 35.23 13.21 14.22
C ARG A 88 34.75 12.03 15.08
N SER A 89 35.37 10.86 15.00
CA SER A 89 36.81 10.64 14.87
C SER A 89 37.16 9.72 13.70
N PHE A 90 38.04 10.21 12.84
CA PHE A 90 38.95 9.35 12.10
C PHE A 90 39.84 8.68 13.16
N GLY A 91 39.44 7.49 13.59
CA GLY A 91 40.28 6.60 14.40
C GLY A 91 41.47 6.23 13.54
N SER A 92 42.55 7.00 13.70
CA SER A 92 43.88 6.65 13.24
C SER A 92 44.25 5.34 13.94
N TYR A 93 44.14 4.21 13.24
CA TYR A 93 44.78 2.97 13.64
C TYR A 93 46.15 2.92 12.95
N PRO A 94 47.25 3.29 13.62
CA PRO A 94 48.57 2.92 13.14
C PRO A 94 48.81 1.44 13.47
N GLY A 95 49.12 0.67 12.43
CA GLY A 95 49.96 -0.53 12.51
C GLY A 95 49.36 -1.76 13.20
N THR A 96 49.07 -2.81 12.44
CA THR A 96 50.06 -3.86 12.14
C THR A 96 49.43 -4.89 11.19
N ALA A 97 50.16 -5.24 10.13
CA ALA A 97 49.93 -6.47 9.34
C ALA A 97 50.37 -7.71 10.17
N PRO A 98 50.38 -8.95 9.63
CA PRO A 98 49.45 -9.70 8.77
C PRO A 98 49.16 -11.13 9.33
N ALA A 99 48.00 -11.71 9.01
CA ALA A 99 47.77 -13.17 8.98
C ALA A 99 46.49 -13.40 8.16
N ALA A 100 46.52 -13.85 6.90
CA ALA A 100 46.84 -15.21 6.47
C ALA A 100 46.09 -16.25 7.31
N GLU A 101 45.06 -16.88 6.72
CA GLU A 101 44.63 -18.29 6.84
C GLU A 101 43.23 -18.37 6.20
N SER A 102 43.13 -18.89 4.96
CA SER A 102 42.77 -20.29 4.64
C SER A 102 41.30 -20.58 4.95
N SER A 103 40.47 -21.24 4.14
CA SER A 103 40.55 -21.93 2.86
C SER A 103 39.14 -22.46 2.58
N SER A 104 38.80 -22.68 1.31
CA SER A 104 37.84 -23.69 0.82
C SER A 104 36.34 -23.46 1.09
N ALA A 105 35.37 -23.80 0.25
CA ALA A 105 35.25 -24.60 -0.98
C ALA A 105 33.89 -24.22 -1.64
N VAL A 106 33.79 -23.99 -2.95
CA VAL A 106 33.53 -24.96 -4.05
C VAL A 106 32.11 -25.54 -4.11
N GLY A 107 31.49 -25.43 -5.30
CA GLY A 107 30.29 -26.12 -5.79
C GLY A 107 29.17 -25.14 -6.18
N ALA A 108 28.89 -24.76 -7.45
CA ALA A 108 28.63 -25.57 -8.66
C ALA A 108 27.61 -26.68 -8.35
N THR A 109 26.45 -26.84 -8.98
CA THR A 109 26.04 -26.85 -10.41
C THR A 109 24.49 -26.79 -10.45
N SER A 110 23.86 -26.02 -11.34
CA SER A 110 23.42 -26.39 -12.70
C SER A 110 22.21 -27.36 -12.81
N ALA A 111 21.24 -26.91 -13.63
CA ALA A 111 20.53 -27.65 -14.69
C ALA A 111 19.17 -28.35 -14.47
N ALA A 112 18.34 -28.15 -15.52
CA ALA A 112 17.22 -28.96 -16.03
C ALA A 112 15.89 -28.89 -15.26
N GLY A 113 14.70 -28.84 -15.87
CA GLY A 113 14.32 -28.95 -17.28
C GLY A 113 12.83 -29.33 -17.36
N ASN A 114 12.05 -28.51 -18.08
CA ASN A 114 10.97 -28.84 -19.02
C ASN A 114 9.84 -29.86 -18.72
N ARG A 115 8.66 -29.47 -19.23
CA ARG A 115 7.57 -30.26 -19.84
C ARG A 115 6.66 -31.10 -18.92
N SER A 116 5.39 -30.71 -18.89
CA SER A 116 4.31 -31.48 -19.56
C SER A 116 3.20 -30.53 -19.99
#